data_AF-A0AAD7B9I3-F1
#
_entry.id   AF-A0AAD7B9I3-F1
#
_cell.length_a   1.000
_cell.length_b   1.000
_cell.length_c   1.000
_cell.angle_alpha   90.00
_cell.angle_beta   90.00
_cell.angle_gamma   90.00
#
_symmetry.space_group_name_H-M   'P 1'
#
loop_
_entity.id
_entity.type
_entity.pdbx_description
1 polymer ?
#
loop_
_entity_poly.entity_id
_entity_poly.type
_entity_poly.pdbx_seq_one_letter_code
_entity_poly.pdbx_strand_id
1 'polypeptide(L)'
;EWKNVDAIIENKVYLGNLVAARSTRSLTERRITHVLSICTDALPAELPQSGFQHMRIPIEDVDSADLLVHLPAACQFINHALQTGGAILVHSGISRSAAVVAAYLMWFQRIALTQALQAIRKARPQIWPNADFQEQLVLFELCQYAPSPANGIYQSWKSKRDRQLRAAGIDG
;
A
#
# COMPACT_ATOMS: atom_id res chain seq x y z
N GLU A 1 -10.44 -16.55 13.15
CA GLU A 1 -11.56 -15.79 12.56
C GLU A 1 -11.01 -14.85 11.50
N TRP A 2 -11.57 -14.85 10.29
CA TRP A 2 -11.10 -13.97 9.21
C TRP A 2 -11.61 -12.55 9.44
N LYS A 3 -10.71 -11.62 9.79
CA LYS A 3 -11.07 -10.20 9.95
C LYS A 3 -10.96 -9.47 8.63
N ASN A 4 -12.04 -8.76 8.27
CA ASN A 4 -12.08 -7.91 7.08
C ASN A 4 -11.20 -6.66 7.23
N VAL A 5 -10.90 -6.25 8.46
CA VAL A 5 -10.06 -5.09 8.81
C VAL A 5 -9.27 -5.38 10.07
N ASP A 6 -7.98 -5.04 10.07
CA ASP A 6 -7.11 -5.02 11.25
C ASP A 6 -6.43 -3.66 11.41
N ALA A 7 -6.31 -3.19 12.65
CA ALA A 7 -5.56 -1.99 12.98
C ALA A 7 -4.07 -2.32 13.05
N ILE A 8 -3.26 -1.68 12.21
CA ILE A 8 -1.79 -1.79 12.25
C ILE A 8 -1.21 -0.74 13.19
N ILE A 9 -1.74 0.47 13.13
CA ILE A 9 -1.54 1.50 14.15
C ILE A 9 -2.90 1.76 14.76
N GLU A 10 -3.02 1.49 16.06
CA GLU A 10 -4.27 1.54 16.81
C GLU A 10 -5.02 2.86 16.54
N ASN A 11 -6.30 2.75 16.16
CA ASN A 11 -7.17 3.87 15.81
C ASN A 11 -6.70 4.82 14.69
N LYS A 12 -5.69 4.44 13.90
CA LYS A 12 -5.04 5.34 12.94
C LYS A 12 -4.82 4.74 11.56
N VAL A 13 -4.20 3.57 11.48
CA VAL A 13 -3.89 2.91 10.19
C VAL A 13 -4.49 1.53 10.20
N TYR A 14 -5.39 1.29 9.25
CA TYR A 14 -6.08 0.01 9.09
C TYR A 14 -5.66 -0.66 7.79
N LEU A 15 -5.49 -1.98 7.84
CA LEU A 15 -5.40 -2.83 6.67
C LEU A 15 -6.71 -3.60 6.50
N GLY A 16 -7.29 -3.59 5.30
CA GLY A 16 -8.52 -4.32 5.04
C GLY A 16 -8.63 -4.89 3.65
N ASN A 17 -9.71 -5.65 3.42
CA ASN A 17 -10.07 -6.21 2.13
C ASN A 17 -11.14 -5.37 1.40
N LEU A 18 -11.56 -5.82 0.23
CA LEU A 18 -12.60 -5.15 -0.57
C LEU A 18 -13.94 -5.00 0.18
N VAL A 19 -14.31 -5.99 1.00
CA VAL A 19 -15.56 -5.97 1.79
C VAL A 19 -15.54 -4.80 2.78
N ALA A 20 -14.42 -4.61 3.47
CA ALA A 20 -14.23 -3.47 4.36
C ALA A 20 -14.31 -2.13 3.63
N ALA A 21 -13.62 -2.04 2.48
CA ALA A 21 -13.55 -0.82 1.69
C ALA A 21 -14.90 -0.39 1.09
N ARG A 22 -15.79 -1.35 0.79
CA ARG A 22 -17.16 -1.09 0.32
C ARG A 22 -18.15 -0.76 1.43
N SER A 23 -17.82 -1.04 2.68
CA SER A 23 -18.75 -0.87 3.80
C SER A 23 -18.61 0.51 4.44
N THR A 24 -19.42 1.49 4.02
CA THR A 24 -19.48 2.82 4.65
C THR A 24 -19.68 2.72 6.16
N ARG A 25 -20.51 1.77 6.63
CA ARG A 25 -20.70 1.51 8.05
C ARG A 25 -19.38 1.14 8.75
N SER A 26 -18.61 0.19 8.19
CA SER A 26 -17.33 -0.24 8.77
C SER A 26 -16.31 0.91 8.81
N LEU A 27 -16.29 1.75 7.77
CA LEU A 27 -15.44 2.94 7.71
C LEU A 27 -15.83 3.93 8.81
N THR A 28 -17.12 4.26 8.93
CA THR A 28 -17.63 5.24 9.90
C THR A 28 -17.46 4.78 11.35
N GLU A 29 -17.76 3.51 11.67
CA GLU A 29 -17.60 2.95 13.02
C GLU A 29 -16.14 3.03 13.51
N ARG A 30 -15.18 3.00 12.59
CA ARG A 30 -13.74 3.12 12.86
C ARG A 30 -13.20 4.54 12.72
N ARG A 31 -14.08 5.52 12.49
CA ARG A 31 -13.72 6.93 12.23
C ARG A 31 -12.69 7.08 11.11
N ILE A 32 -12.75 6.20 10.11
CA ILE A 32 -11.92 6.31 8.91
C ILE A 32 -12.38 7.55 8.15
N THR A 33 -11.41 8.33 7.69
CA THR A 33 -11.60 9.60 6.96
C THR A 33 -10.94 9.54 5.59
N HIS A 34 -9.93 8.67 5.45
CA HIS A 34 -9.16 8.50 4.23
C HIS A 34 -9.19 7.03 3.78
N VAL A 35 -9.24 6.80 2.48
CA VAL A 35 -9.18 5.47 1.90
C VAL A 35 -8.13 5.44 0.79
N LEU A 36 -7.17 4.53 0.92
CA LEU A 36 -6.15 4.25 -0.08
C LEU A 36 -6.43 2.88 -0.72
N SER A 37 -6.79 2.91 -2.00
CA SER A 37 -7.09 1.72 -2.80
C SER A 37 -5.93 1.37 -3.73
N ILE A 38 -5.43 0.16 -3.65
CA ILE A 38 -4.45 -0.40 -4.61
C ILE A 38 -5.14 -1.47 -5.45
N CYS A 39 -5.99 -1.01 -6.37
CA CYS A 39 -6.78 -1.85 -7.29
C CYS A 39 -7.32 -1.01 -8.46
N THR A 40 -7.76 -1.70 -9.50
CA THR A 40 -8.39 -1.12 -10.69
C THR A 40 -9.88 -0.80 -10.46
N ASP A 41 -10.56 -1.55 -9.60
CA ASP A 41 -11.98 -1.35 -9.32
C ASP A 41 -12.28 -0.01 -8.64
N ALA A 42 -13.33 0.65 -9.11
CA ALA A 42 -13.87 1.83 -8.46
C ALA A 42 -14.65 1.48 -7.19
N LEU A 43 -14.54 2.33 -6.17
CA LEU A 43 -15.27 2.20 -4.92
C LEU A 43 -16.29 3.32 -4.67
N PRO A 44 -17.37 3.05 -3.92
CA PRO A 44 -18.29 4.09 -3.47
C PRO A 44 -17.60 5.24 -2.70
N ALA A 45 -16.48 4.96 -2.03
CA ALA A 45 -15.68 5.96 -1.32
C ALA A 45 -15.00 7.00 -2.24
N GLU A 46 -14.92 6.74 -3.56
CA GLU A 46 -14.43 7.71 -4.55
C GLU A 46 -15.46 8.79 -4.87
N LEU A 47 -16.75 8.53 -4.60
CA LEU A 47 -17.80 9.47 -4.92
C LEU A 47 -17.67 10.71 -4.02
N PRO A 48 -17.79 11.93 -4.56
CA PRO A 48 -17.68 13.18 -3.79
C PRO A 48 -18.64 13.23 -2.59
N GLN A 49 -19.80 12.59 -2.69
CA GLN A 49 -20.83 12.56 -1.65
C GLN A 49 -20.49 11.58 -0.51
N SER A 50 -19.43 10.78 -0.62
CA SER A 50 -19.06 9.79 0.39
C SER A 50 -18.51 10.41 1.67
N GLY A 51 -17.96 11.63 1.60
CA GLY A 51 -17.30 12.31 2.72
C GLY A 51 -15.90 11.79 3.05
N PHE A 52 -15.37 10.81 2.30
CA PHE A 52 -14.00 10.33 2.47
C PHE A 52 -13.04 11.03 1.51
N GLN A 53 -11.81 11.27 1.95
CA GLN A 53 -10.72 11.55 1.04
C GLN A 53 -10.20 10.24 0.47
N HIS A 54 -10.16 10.14 -0.86
CA HIS A 54 -9.79 8.89 -1.52
C HIS A 54 -8.56 9.08 -2.40
N MET A 55 -7.65 8.10 -2.36
CA MET A 55 -6.59 7.97 -3.34
C MET A 55 -6.61 6.55 -3.93
N ARG A 56 -6.63 6.46 -5.26
CA ARG A 56 -6.51 5.20 -5.99
C ARG A 56 -5.15 5.08 -6.67
N ILE A 57 -4.50 3.94 -6.49
CA ILE A 57 -3.37 3.48 -7.28
C ILE A 57 -3.88 2.34 -8.19
N PRO A 58 -4.15 2.61 -9.48
CA PRO A 58 -4.82 1.68 -10.38
C PRO A 58 -3.81 0.66 -10.93
N ILE A 59 -3.41 -0.30 -10.10
CA ILE A 59 -2.57 -1.44 -10.52
C ILE A 59 -3.34 -2.75 -10.39
N GLU A 60 -3.07 -3.67 -11.33
CA GLU A 60 -3.68 -5.00 -11.35
C GLU A 60 -3.27 -5.84 -10.13
N ASP A 61 -4.07 -6.86 -9.82
CA ASP A 61 -3.76 -7.83 -8.75
C ASP A 61 -2.82 -8.92 -9.22
N VAL A 62 -1.63 -8.49 -9.62
CA VAL A 62 -0.53 -9.38 -9.99
C VAL A 62 0.63 -9.18 -9.02
N ASP A 63 1.30 -10.29 -8.69
CA ASP A 63 2.39 -10.29 -7.72
C ASP A 63 3.60 -9.46 -8.17
N SER A 64 3.74 -9.25 -9.48
CA SER A 64 4.82 -8.52 -10.15
C SER A 64 4.52 -7.04 -10.43
N ALA A 65 3.40 -6.51 -9.93
CA ALA A 65 2.98 -5.14 -10.21
C ALA A 65 4.03 -4.11 -9.78
N ASP A 66 4.15 -3.02 -10.55
CA ASP A 66 5.07 -1.91 -10.26
C ASP A 66 4.52 -1.03 -9.14
N LEU A 67 4.78 -1.40 -7.90
CA LEU A 67 4.35 -0.61 -6.75
C LEU A 67 5.37 0.49 -6.40
N LEU A 68 6.65 0.24 -6.68
CA LEU A 68 7.79 1.06 -6.25
C LEU A 68 7.62 2.55 -6.57
N VAL A 69 7.23 2.88 -7.80
CA VAL A 69 7.06 4.28 -8.23
C VAL A 69 5.90 5.00 -7.52
N HIS A 70 4.92 4.26 -6.99
CA HIS A 70 3.75 4.81 -6.31
C HIS A 70 3.93 4.96 -4.80
N LEU A 71 4.94 4.30 -4.21
CA LEU A 71 5.18 4.32 -2.77
C LEU A 71 5.35 5.73 -2.17
N PRO A 72 6.05 6.69 -2.81
CA PRO A 72 6.15 8.05 -2.27
C PRO A 72 4.79 8.71 -2.05
N ALA A 73 3.92 8.68 -3.07
CA ALA A 73 2.59 9.28 -2.99
C ALA A 73 1.71 8.55 -1.96
N ALA A 74 1.80 7.22 -1.91
CA ALA A 74 1.11 6.41 -0.89
C ALA A 74 1.51 6.79 0.53
N CYS A 75 2.81 6.91 0.79
CA CYS A 75 3.34 7.29 2.09
C CYS A 75 2.89 8.71 2.49
N GLN A 76 2.93 9.66 1.54
CA GLN A 76 2.48 11.03 1.77
C GLN A 76 0.98 11.09 2.09
N PHE A 77 0.15 10.34 1.37
CA PHE A 77 -1.29 10.29 1.61
C PHE A 77 -1.63 9.69 2.98
N ILE A 78 -0.96 8.59 3.37
CA ILE A 78 -1.09 8.01 4.71
C ILE A 78 -0.69 9.05 5.77
N ASN A 79 0.46 9.69 5.61
CA ASN A 79 0.93 10.70 6.56
C ASN A 79 -0.02 11.89 6.69
N HIS A 80 -0.55 12.39 5.56
CA HIS A 80 -1.52 13.48 5.56
C HIS A 80 -2.78 13.13 6.36
N ALA A 81 -3.29 11.91 6.18
CA ALA A 81 -4.44 11.42 6.93
C ALA A 81 -4.19 11.42 8.44
N LEU A 82 -2.97 11.06 8.86
CA LEU A 82 -2.62 11.03 10.29
C LEU A 82 -2.36 12.43 10.86
N GLN A 83 -1.70 13.31 10.10
CA GLN A 83 -1.39 14.68 10.50
C GLN A 83 -2.65 15.55 10.64
N THR A 84 -3.69 15.27 9.88
CA THR A 84 -5.01 15.92 10.00
C THR A 84 -5.86 15.35 11.13
N GLY A 85 -5.31 14.45 11.95
CA GLY A 85 -6.00 13.81 13.07
C GLY A 85 -6.92 12.65 12.66
N GLY A 86 -7.04 12.37 11.36
CA GLY A 86 -7.86 11.30 10.81
C GLY A 86 -7.32 9.90 11.05
N ALA A 87 -8.07 8.95 10.51
CA ALA A 87 -7.67 7.55 10.34
C ALA A 87 -7.83 7.13 8.87
N ILE A 88 -7.00 6.19 8.44
CA ILE A 88 -6.92 5.72 7.06
C ILE A 88 -7.11 4.21 6.96
N LEU A 89 -7.89 3.78 5.97
CA LEU A 89 -7.91 2.41 5.48
C LEU A 89 -7.00 2.29 4.26
N VAL A 90 -6.04 1.37 4.31
CA VAL A 90 -5.30 0.91 3.14
C VAL A 90 -5.84 -0.47 2.77
N HIS A 91 -6.30 -0.65 1.53
CA HIS A 91 -6.85 -1.92 1.10
C HIS A 91 -6.42 -2.32 -0.32
N SER A 92 -6.31 -3.65 -0.50
CA SER A 92 -6.11 -4.35 -1.76
C SER A 92 -6.21 -5.86 -1.49
N GLY A 93 -5.56 -6.70 -2.31
CA GLY A 93 -5.14 -8.05 -1.89
C GLY A 93 -4.20 -8.02 -0.68
N ILE A 94 -3.90 -9.21 -0.12
CA ILE A 94 -3.11 -9.38 1.11
C ILE A 94 -1.71 -8.77 1.00
N SER A 95 -1.08 -8.91 -0.17
CA SER A 95 0.34 -8.62 -0.39
C SER A 95 0.62 -7.12 -0.62
N ARG A 96 -0.13 -6.48 -1.53
CA ARG A 96 0.08 -5.09 -1.97
C ARG A 96 -0.17 -4.07 -0.86
N SER A 97 -1.30 -4.17 -0.16
CA SER A 97 -1.68 -3.26 0.93
C SER A 97 -0.69 -3.36 2.08
N ALA A 98 -0.26 -4.57 2.41
CA ALA A 98 0.80 -4.79 3.39
C ALA A 98 2.12 -4.15 2.98
N ALA A 99 2.52 -4.27 1.71
CA ALA A 99 3.72 -3.64 1.18
C ALA A 99 3.64 -2.10 1.27
N VAL A 100 2.51 -1.49 0.92
CA VAL A 100 2.30 -0.04 1.06
C VAL A 100 2.42 0.42 2.52
N VAL A 101 1.79 -0.30 3.46
CA VAL A 101 1.89 0.04 4.88
C VAL A 101 3.31 -0.17 5.40
N ALA A 102 4.02 -1.20 4.95
CA ALA A 102 5.42 -1.41 5.29
C ALA A 102 6.31 -0.26 4.78
N ALA A 103 6.11 0.18 3.53
CA ALA A 103 6.79 1.32 2.95
C ALA A 103 6.60 2.59 3.79
N TYR A 104 5.36 2.84 4.23
CA TYR A 104 5.05 3.97 5.10
C TYR A 104 5.78 3.89 6.43
N LEU A 105 5.76 2.73 7.10
CA LEU A 105 6.46 2.55 8.38
C LEU A 105 7.98 2.75 8.21
N MET A 106 8.58 2.19 7.17
CA MET A 106 10.00 2.37 6.85
C MET A 106 10.34 3.85 6.62
N TRP A 107 9.55 4.55 5.80
CA TRP A 107 9.79 5.95 5.45
C TRP A 107 9.59 6.89 6.64
N PHE A 108 8.51 6.70 7.41
CA PHE A 108 8.12 7.59 8.50
C PHE A 108 8.98 7.36 9.76
N GLN A 109 9.21 6.10 10.14
CA GLN A 109 9.94 5.76 11.37
C GLN A 109 11.42 5.51 11.14
N ARG A 110 11.88 5.47 9.88
CA ARG A 110 13.26 5.14 9.49
C ARG A 110 13.73 3.79 10.05
N ILE A 111 12.84 2.80 9.95
CA ILE A 111 13.10 1.42 10.38
C ILE A 111 13.35 0.51 9.18
N ALA A 112 14.06 -0.59 9.41
CA ALA A 112 14.33 -1.59 8.39
C ALA A 112 13.04 -2.32 7.96
N LEU A 113 13.04 -2.86 6.74
CA LEU A 113 11.93 -3.68 6.21
C LEU A 113 11.51 -4.80 7.17
N THR A 114 12.47 -5.49 7.77
CA THR A 114 12.20 -6.59 8.71
C THR A 114 11.40 -6.12 9.92
N GLN A 115 11.73 -4.94 10.46
CA GLN A 115 11.03 -4.33 11.60
C GLN A 115 9.62 -3.86 11.20
N ALA A 116 9.47 -3.25 10.02
CA ALA A 116 8.18 -2.83 9.50
C ALA A 116 7.23 -4.03 9.31
N LEU A 117 7.72 -5.11 8.70
CA LEU A 117 6.94 -6.34 8.52
C LEU A 117 6.60 -7.03 9.85
N GLN A 118 7.52 -7.02 10.81
CA GLN A 118 7.25 -7.52 12.17
C GLN A 118 6.13 -6.72 12.85
N ALA A 119 6.13 -5.39 12.74
CA ALA A 119 5.07 -4.55 13.29
C ALA A 119 3.70 -4.89 12.69
N ILE A 120 3.62 -5.07 11.36
CA ILE A 120 2.39 -5.45 10.67
C ILE A 120 1.92 -6.85 11.11
N ARG A 121 2.84 -7.82 11.22
CA ARG A 121 2.52 -9.20 11.62
C ARG A 121 2.03 -9.34 13.06
N LYS A 122 2.41 -8.43 13.95
CA LYS A 122 1.83 -8.40 15.32
C LYS A 122 0.32 -8.19 15.27
N ALA A 123 -0.17 -7.35 14.36
CA ALA A 123 -1.59 -7.10 14.18
C ALA A 123 -2.27 -8.14 13.27
N ARG A 124 -1.57 -8.60 12.22
CA ARG A 124 -2.11 -9.50 11.20
C ARG A 124 -1.08 -10.58 10.81
N PRO A 125 -0.96 -11.67 11.59
CA PRO A 125 0.10 -12.69 11.43
C PRO A 125 0.20 -13.34 10.05
N GLN A 126 -0.93 -13.41 9.33
CA GLN A 126 -1.03 -13.97 7.98
C GLN A 126 -0.43 -13.07 6.88
N ILE A 127 0.03 -11.86 7.22
CA ILE A 127 0.67 -10.97 6.24
C ILE A 127 2.08 -11.44 5.93
N TRP A 128 2.29 -11.72 4.65
CA TRP A 128 3.59 -11.93 4.06
C TRP A 128 3.58 -11.37 2.63
N PRO A 129 4.10 -10.16 2.38
CA PRO A 129 4.27 -9.69 1.01
C PRO A 129 5.10 -10.69 0.21
N ASN A 130 4.77 -10.87 -1.06
CA ASN A 130 5.54 -11.73 -1.96
C ASN A 130 6.98 -11.22 -2.12
N ALA A 131 7.84 -12.03 -2.72
CA ALA A 131 9.26 -11.69 -2.89
C ALA A 131 9.47 -10.42 -3.74
N ASP A 132 8.64 -10.20 -4.77
CA ASP A 132 8.75 -9.03 -5.66
C ASP A 132 8.46 -7.72 -4.92
N PHE A 133 7.43 -7.68 -4.08
CA PHE A 133 7.16 -6.49 -3.26
C PHE A 133 8.19 -6.29 -2.15
N GLN A 134 8.78 -7.37 -1.62
CA GLN A 134 9.91 -7.23 -0.69
C GLN A 134 11.15 -6.63 -1.38
N GLU A 135 11.46 -7.07 -2.61
CA GLU A 135 12.52 -6.46 -3.43
C GLU A 135 12.24 -4.96 -3.66
N GLN A 136 11.02 -4.62 -4.04
CA GLN A 136 10.61 -3.23 -4.24
C GLN A 136 10.73 -2.39 -2.95
N LEU A 137 10.46 -2.94 -1.77
CA LEU A 137 10.65 -2.22 -0.50
C LEU A 137 12.13 -1.97 -0.17
N VAL A 138 13.01 -2.91 -0.50
CA VAL A 138 14.46 -2.69 -0.39
C VAL A 138 14.90 -1.60 -1.36
N LEU A 139 14.43 -1.65 -2.61
CA LEU A 139 14.72 -0.62 -3.61
C LEU A 139 14.17 0.75 -3.21
N PHE A 140 13.03 0.80 -2.50
CA PHE A 140 12.47 2.03 -1.98
C PHE A 140 13.42 2.73 -1.01
N GLU A 141 14.01 1.98 -0.07
CA GLU A 141 15.04 2.48 0.84
C GLU A 141 16.32 2.89 0.08
N LEU A 142 16.79 2.09 -0.88
CA LEU A 142 17.96 2.41 -1.71
C LEU A 142 17.76 3.66 -2.57
N CYS A 143 16.54 3.91 -3.04
CA CYS A 143 16.16 5.14 -3.73
C CYS A 143 15.97 6.33 -2.76
N GLN A 144 16.39 6.20 -1.50
CA GLN A 144 16.19 7.20 -0.45
C GLN A 144 14.72 7.62 -0.32
N TYR A 145 13.82 6.66 -0.51
CA TYR A 145 12.38 6.83 -0.46
C TYR A 145 11.81 7.79 -1.53
N ALA A 146 12.57 8.05 -2.60
CA ALA A 146 12.16 8.88 -3.73
C ALA A 146 12.41 8.19 -5.10
N PRO A 147 11.94 6.95 -5.31
CA PRO A 147 11.96 6.34 -6.64
C PRO A 147 11.15 7.22 -7.61
N SER A 148 11.71 7.41 -8.81
CA SER A 148 11.07 8.15 -9.87
C SER A 148 11.61 7.67 -11.23
N PRO A 149 10.94 7.99 -12.35
CA PRO A 149 11.46 7.70 -13.67
C PRO A 149 12.85 8.28 -13.96
N ALA A 150 13.33 9.27 -13.19
CA ALA A 150 14.67 9.85 -13.31
C ALA A 150 15.71 9.19 -12.38
N ASN A 151 15.29 8.35 -11.43
CA ASN A 151 16.19 7.69 -10.50
C ASN A 151 16.88 6.49 -11.17
N GLY A 152 18.22 6.46 -11.17
CA GLY A 152 19.00 5.42 -11.86
C GLY A 152 18.82 4.00 -11.31
N ILE A 153 18.55 3.85 -10.01
CA ILE A 153 18.24 2.55 -9.38
C ILE A 153 16.88 2.06 -9.89
N TYR A 154 15.86 2.93 -9.85
CA TYR A 154 14.54 2.63 -10.37
C TYR A 154 14.59 2.26 -11.87
N GLN A 155 15.27 3.05 -12.70
CA GLN A 155 15.41 2.79 -14.14
C GLN A 155 16.07 1.43 -14.42
N SER A 156 17.13 1.11 -13.68
CA SER A 156 17.86 -0.15 -13.84
C SER A 156 16.99 -1.35 -13.47
N TRP A 157 16.28 -1.27 -12.34
CA TRP A 157 15.35 -2.30 -11.92
C TRP A 157 14.18 -2.44 -12.90
N LYS A 158 13.54 -1.33 -13.28
CA LYS A 158 12.42 -1.30 -14.23
C LYS A 158 12.80 -1.94 -15.57
N SER A 159 13.96 -1.57 -16.13
CA SER A 159 14.45 -2.14 -17.39
C SER A 159 14.71 -3.64 -17.28
N LYS A 160 15.26 -4.12 -16.16
CA LYS A 160 15.48 -5.55 -15.91
C LYS A 160 14.15 -6.29 -15.81
N ARG A 161 13.19 -5.76 -15.04
CA ARG A 161 11.87 -6.33 -14.84
C ARG A 161 11.08 -6.42 -16.14
N ASP A 162 11.02 -5.34 -16.91
CA ASP A 162 10.28 -5.30 -18.17
C ASP A 162 10.83 -6.30 -19.20
N ARG A 163 12.17 -6.50 -19.23
CA ARG A 163 12.78 -7.56 -20.05
C ARG A 163 12.37 -8.96 -19.60
N GLN A 164 12.28 -9.20 -18.30
CA GLN A 164 11.88 -10.51 -17.75
C GLN A 164 10.40 -10.81 -18.04
N LEU A 165 9.51 -9.82 -17.86
CA LEU A 165 8.09 -9.97 -18.17
C LEU A 165 7.86 -10.27 -19.66
N ARG A 166 8.54 -9.54 -20.56
CA ARG A 166 8.51 -9.82 -22.00
C ARG A 166 9.02 -11.21 -22.35
N ALA A 167 10.11 -11.66 -21.72
CA ALA A 167 10.64 -13.00 -21.93
C ALA A 167 9.68 -14.10 -21.43
N ALA A 168 8.84 -13.80 -20.44
CA ALA A 168 7.83 -14.69 -19.90
C ALA A 168 6.48 -14.63 -20.66
N GLY A 169 6.34 -13.78 -21.68
CA GLY A 169 5.09 -13.59 -22.41
C GLY A 169 3.99 -12.89 -21.60
N ILE A 170 4.39 -12.13 -20.57
CA ILE A 170 3.47 -11.33 -19.76
C ILE A 170 3.56 -9.89 -20.28
N ASP A 171 2.47 -9.39 -20.85
CA ASP A 171 2.37 -7.98 -21.22
C ASP A 171 2.34 -7.13 -19.93
N GLY A 172 3.23 -6.13 -19.86
CA GLY A 172 3.54 -5.37 -18.66
C GLY A 172 2.82 -4.05 -18.51
#